data_AF-A0A7Y4IK58-F1
#
_entry.id   AF-A0A7Y4IK58-F1
#
_cell.length_a   1.000
_cell.length_b   1.000
_cell.length_c   1.000
_cell.angle_alpha   90.00
_cell.angle_beta   90.00
_cell.angle_gamma   90.00
#
_symmetry.space_group_name_H-M   'P 1'
#
loop_
_entity.id
_entity.type
_entity.pdbx_description
1 polymer ?
#
loop_
_entity_poly.entity_id
_entity_poly.type
_entity_poly.pdbx_seq_one_letter_code
_entity_poly.pdbx_strand_id
1 'polypeptide(L)'
;MLTFEVDAVEEASAPPVTAPLGTFVKDALWMAPGPDTRVLETHGVHPLLAAVHTAFAEHRPLVLSPDAIWLTMAQGVAQHIRLNAEALRGRLVQHEGRKKLTVEVDQLPTNDADFLILFSAFRCQLRQALGPGLPRLLSCDFSTSTDIERMAGDVVLMDAMSPYFDYEMLCVCGIPRITLLGTPEDWRSIRRRIDVIQELDLAWWTSSLVPIVDAFVSAAEGNPDREYWKQLYKPKAAYGVDLATGWMARLFPYVATRGAYTERNPLLSISHAEMMASRATAPTLAWNAPRLGVALKDVPANLSSVALHVETQPVVFRETWTLEAGVLSVAVDGTGALLPRAGVVVRRGDGCSLMELVERILAEHTGTRATRVGTFSGAAELNALYDQLQEATLLPGGRAWRLRPCSEHAEVRIPIDNDGRNVSAVLALVDLPDGTVLAWRDGLDSGLHCVVRLNASQLVPLPKPKPDEIQGWTVAGGRPGIPILRAQQRAAEVPVVGTSLVAVLAQALQHGGSTDLPTQGTLGERLLPWELPRS
;
A
#
# COMPACT_ATOMS: atom_id res chain seq x y z
N MET A 1 -28.98 10.83 -14.28
CA MET A 1 -28.95 9.39 -13.97
C MET A 1 -29.41 8.63 -15.20
N LEU A 2 -28.61 7.68 -15.68
CA LEU A 2 -28.93 6.80 -16.80
C LEU A 2 -28.35 5.41 -16.52
N THR A 3 -29.02 4.35 -16.95
CA THR A 3 -28.54 2.96 -16.86
C THR A 3 -28.52 2.33 -18.24
N PHE A 4 -27.47 1.58 -18.59
CA PHE A 4 -27.34 0.86 -19.86
C PHE A 4 -26.60 -0.48 -19.67
N GLU A 5 -26.89 -1.45 -20.54
CA GLU A 5 -26.21 -2.75 -20.57
C GLU A 5 -24.79 -2.66 -21.15
N VAL A 6 -23.91 -3.55 -20.72
CA VAL A 6 -22.54 -3.68 -21.27
C VAL A 6 -22.28 -5.11 -21.73
N ASP A 7 -22.05 -6.05 -20.82
CA ASP A 7 -21.84 -7.47 -21.15
C ASP A 7 -23.13 -8.28 -21.06
N ALA A 8 -23.25 -9.29 -21.91
CA ALA A 8 -24.39 -10.23 -21.90
C ALA A 8 -24.10 -11.37 -20.90
N VAL A 9 -24.15 -11.05 -19.61
CA VAL A 9 -23.93 -11.99 -18.49
C VAL A 9 -25.12 -11.97 -17.53
N GLU A 10 -25.38 -13.10 -16.88
CA GLU A 10 -26.39 -13.20 -15.82
C GLU A 10 -25.87 -12.54 -14.53
N GLU A 11 -26.70 -11.70 -13.89
CA GLU A 11 -26.31 -10.92 -12.71
C GLU A 11 -26.25 -11.79 -11.45
N ALA A 12 -25.26 -11.56 -10.57
CA ALA A 12 -25.18 -12.31 -9.32
C ALA A 12 -26.35 -12.03 -8.38
N SER A 13 -27.17 -13.07 -8.17
CA SER A 13 -28.36 -13.04 -7.30
C SER A 13 -28.04 -13.06 -5.80
N ALA A 14 -26.86 -13.51 -5.39
CA ALA A 14 -26.39 -13.45 -4.01
C ALA A 14 -25.86 -12.05 -3.67
N PRO A 15 -26.28 -11.41 -2.55
CA PRO A 15 -25.75 -10.10 -2.16
C PRO A 15 -24.25 -10.19 -1.83
N PRO A 16 -23.45 -9.16 -2.15
CA PRO A 16 -22.03 -9.14 -1.82
C PRO A 16 -21.82 -9.06 -0.30
N VAL A 17 -20.74 -9.69 0.17
CA VAL A 17 -20.33 -9.59 1.58
C VAL A 17 -19.91 -8.15 1.88
N THR A 18 -20.45 -7.57 2.96
CA THR A 18 -20.14 -6.20 3.39
C THR A 18 -19.96 -6.10 4.90
N ALA A 19 -19.02 -5.26 5.32
CA ALA A 19 -18.76 -4.93 6.71
C ALA A 19 -18.99 -3.44 6.97
N PRO A 20 -19.11 -2.99 8.23
CA PRO A 20 -19.09 -1.57 8.57
C PRO A 20 -17.75 -0.92 8.18
N LEU A 21 -17.80 0.27 7.59
CA LEU A 21 -16.60 1.05 7.21
C LEU A 21 -15.62 1.24 8.38
N GLY A 22 -16.11 1.38 9.61
CA GLY A 22 -15.29 1.49 10.82
C GLY A 22 -14.45 0.25 11.16
N THR A 23 -14.74 -0.91 10.57
CA THR A 23 -13.88 -2.11 10.68
C THR A 23 -12.54 -1.90 9.93
N PHE A 24 -12.58 -1.18 8.81
CA PHE A 24 -11.41 -0.87 7.98
C PHE A 24 -10.76 0.46 8.37
N VAL A 25 -11.57 1.46 8.70
CA VAL A 25 -11.13 2.82 9.08
C VAL A 25 -11.12 2.96 10.59
N LYS A 26 -10.10 2.38 11.23
CA LYS A 26 -9.84 2.51 12.68
C LYS A 26 -9.39 3.93 13.04
N ASP A 27 -9.40 4.27 14.33
CA ASP A 27 -8.72 5.44 14.92
C ASP A 27 -9.03 6.80 14.28
N ALA A 28 -10.28 6.97 13.84
CA ALA A 28 -10.80 8.23 13.31
C ALA A 28 -11.44 9.07 14.43
N LEU A 29 -11.03 10.34 14.54
CA LEU A 29 -11.72 11.35 15.35
C LEU A 29 -13.09 11.70 14.75
N TRP A 30 -13.20 11.67 13.42
CA TRP A 30 -14.44 11.80 12.67
C TRP A 30 -14.28 11.18 11.27
N MET A 31 -15.38 10.73 10.65
CA MET A 31 -15.38 10.30 9.25
C MET A 31 -16.74 10.55 8.56
N ALA A 32 -16.71 10.67 7.23
CA ALA A 32 -17.87 10.62 6.36
C ALA A 32 -17.57 9.75 5.12
N PRO A 33 -18.47 8.83 4.70
CA PRO A 33 -19.69 8.43 5.40
C PRO A 33 -19.37 7.73 6.74
N GLY A 34 -20.36 7.61 7.63
CA GLY A 34 -20.13 7.16 9.01
C GLY A 34 -19.66 5.70 9.14
N PRO A 35 -19.11 5.30 10.31
CA PRO A 35 -18.49 3.99 10.50
C PRO A 35 -19.45 2.80 10.30
N ASP A 36 -20.76 2.99 10.53
CA ASP A 36 -21.79 1.95 10.33
C ASP A 36 -22.12 1.69 8.85
N THR A 37 -21.59 2.50 7.92
CA THR A 37 -21.86 2.36 6.47
C THR A 37 -21.38 1.01 5.98
N ARG A 38 -22.28 0.19 5.43
CA ARG A 38 -21.94 -1.10 4.82
C ARG A 38 -21.15 -0.88 3.53
N VAL A 39 -19.96 -1.46 3.48
CA VAL A 39 -19.03 -1.38 2.35
C VAL A 39 -18.41 -2.74 2.05
N LEU A 40 -18.02 -2.96 0.80
CA LEU A 40 -17.20 -4.08 0.36
C LEU A 40 -15.74 -3.84 0.80
N GLU A 41 -15.05 -4.89 1.23
CA GLU A 41 -13.60 -4.83 1.47
C GLU A 41 -12.84 -4.72 0.14
N THR A 42 -11.84 -3.83 0.05
CA THR A 42 -11.05 -3.64 -1.18
C THR A 42 -9.65 -4.25 -1.11
N HIS A 43 -9.28 -4.88 0.02
CA HIS A 43 -7.96 -5.49 0.27
C HIS A 43 -6.75 -4.60 -0.12
N GLY A 44 -6.87 -3.28 0.09
CA GLY A 44 -5.83 -2.30 -0.24
C GLY A 44 -5.82 -1.81 -1.69
N VAL A 45 -6.72 -2.30 -2.56
CA VAL A 45 -6.92 -1.78 -3.93
C VAL A 45 -7.72 -0.46 -3.89
N HIS A 46 -7.41 0.46 -4.80
CA HIS A 46 -8.13 1.74 -4.95
C HIS A 46 -9.63 1.50 -5.17
N PRO A 47 -10.56 2.06 -4.37
CA PRO A 47 -11.95 1.62 -4.34
C PRO A 47 -12.70 1.68 -5.68
N LEU A 48 -12.43 2.65 -6.55
CA LEU A 48 -13.01 2.67 -7.91
C LEU A 48 -12.59 1.43 -8.74
N LEU A 49 -11.33 1.02 -8.64
CA LEU A 49 -10.82 -0.12 -9.40
C LEU A 49 -11.23 -1.46 -8.76
N ALA A 50 -11.33 -1.49 -7.41
CA ALA A 50 -11.90 -2.62 -6.68
C ALA A 50 -13.37 -2.87 -7.10
N ALA A 51 -14.23 -1.84 -7.07
CA ALA A 51 -15.62 -1.97 -7.51
C ALA A 51 -15.75 -2.45 -8.96
N VAL A 52 -14.90 -1.95 -9.86
CA VAL A 52 -14.84 -2.36 -11.25
C VAL A 52 -14.41 -3.83 -11.39
N HIS A 53 -13.40 -4.26 -10.64
CA HIS A 53 -12.93 -5.64 -10.63
C HIS A 53 -14.01 -6.60 -10.10
N THR A 54 -14.61 -6.29 -8.95
CA THR A 54 -15.66 -7.10 -8.33
C THR A 54 -16.92 -7.13 -9.22
N ALA A 55 -17.33 -6.01 -9.81
CA ALA A 55 -18.44 -5.96 -10.74
C ALA A 55 -18.23 -6.85 -11.97
N PHE A 56 -16.99 -6.94 -12.45
CA PHE A 56 -16.61 -7.76 -13.59
C PHE A 56 -16.45 -9.25 -13.25
N ALA A 57 -15.87 -9.56 -12.09
CA ALA A 57 -15.61 -10.93 -11.64
C ALA A 57 -16.86 -11.62 -11.09
N GLU A 58 -17.75 -10.88 -10.44
CA GLU A 58 -19.00 -11.39 -9.84
C GLU A 58 -20.26 -10.97 -10.63
N HIS A 59 -20.14 -10.50 -11.86
CA HIS A 59 -21.27 -10.04 -12.70
C HIS A 59 -22.26 -9.12 -11.96
N ARG A 60 -21.77 -8.05 -11.33
CA ARG A 60 -22.62 -7.11 -10.58
C ARG A 60 -22.86 -5.81 -11.35
N PRO A 61 -24.05 -5.19 -11.23
CA PRO A 61 -24.25 -3.83 -11.70
C PRO A 61 -23.24 -2.86 -11.08
N LEU A 62 -22.73 -1.93 -11.87
CA LEU A 62 -21.75 -0.92 -11.43
C LEU A 62 -22.36 0.49 -11.49
N VAL A 63 -22.17 1.29 -10.45
CA VAL A 63 -22.66 2.68 -10.39
C VAL A 63 -21.48 3.64 -10.34
N LEU A 64 -21.42 4.58 -11.29
CA LEU A 64 -20.34 5.57 -11.40
C LEU A 64 -20.88 6.98 -11.23
N SER A 65 -20.29 7.76 -10.32
CA SER A 65 -20.60 9.18 -10.13
C SER A 65 -19.55 10.09 -10.78
N PRO A 66 -19.93 11.33 -11.18
CA PRO A 66 -18.97 12.35 -11.57
C PRO A 66 -17.91 12.56 -10.51
N ASP A 67 -18.28 12.54 -9.22
CA ASP A 67 -17.37 12.74 -8.09
C ASP A 67 -16.32 11.64 -7.96
N ALA A 68 -16.67 10.37 -8.12
CA ALA A 68 -15.72 9.26 -8.00
C ALA A 68 -14.68 9.28 -9.14
N ILE A 69 -15.14 9.57 -10.36
CA ILE A 69 -14.27 9.70 -11.53
C ILE A 69 -13.40 10.96 -11.42
N TRP A 70 -13.99 12.11 -11.03
CA TRP A 70 -13.26 13.37 -10.85
C TRP A 70 -12.24 13.32 -9.72
N LEU A 71 -12.58 12.76 -8.55
CA LEU A 71 -11.64 12.63 -7.43
C LEU A 71 -10.46 11.73 -7.77
N THR A 72 -10.70 10.63 -8.49
CA THR A 72 -9.61 9.75 -9.00
C THR A 72 -8.63 10.56 -9.87
N MET A 73 -9.13 11.35 -10.82
CA MET A 73 -8.27 12.20 -11.64
C MET A 73 -7.64 13.36 -10.84
N ALA A 74 -8.35 13.97 -9.90
CA ALA A 74 -7.83 15.04 -9.05
C ALA A 74 -6.70 14.54 -8.12
N GLN A 75 -6.79 13.31 -7.62
CA GLN A 75 -5.70 12.62 -6.90
C GLN A 75 -4.49 12.42 -7.83
N GLY A 76 -4.70 12.03 -9.09
CA GLY A 76 -3.65 11.97 -10.12
C GLY A 76 -2.97 13.32 -10.41
N VAL A 77 -3.74 14.41 -10.50
CA VAL A 77 -3.21 15.78 -10.64
C VAL A 77 -2.44 16.20 -9.39
N ALA A 78 -2.98 15.97 -8.19
CA ALA A 78 -2.31 16.29 -6.93
C ALA A 78 -1.00 15.50 -6.76
N GLN A 79 -0.96 14.24 -7.21
CA GLN A 79 0.26 13.45 -7.28
C GLN A 79 1.26 14.02 -8.28
N HIS A 80 0.82 14.40 -9.49
CA HIS A 80 1.70 15.06 -10.46
C HIS A 80 2.31 16.37 -9.92
N ILE A 81 1.49 17.23 -9.29
CA ILE A 81 1.97 18.47 -8.66
C ILE A 81 2.98 18.16 -7.55
N ARG A 82 2.74 17.15 -6.71
CA ARG A 82 3.68 16.72 -5.65
C ARG A 82 4.99 16.16 -6.19
N LEU A 83 5.00 15.52 -7.35
CA LEU A 83 6.20 14.97 -7.99
C LEU A 83 6.99 16.05 -8.76
N ASN A 84 6.31 17.06 -9.31
CA ASN A 84 6.90 18.09 -10.17
C ASN A 84 6.87 19.49 -9.52
N ALA A 85 6.77 19.55 -8.19
CA ALA A 85 6.50 20.77 -7.42
C ALA A 85 7.50 21.91 -7.69
N GLU A 86 8.77 21.58 -7.88
CA GLU A 86 9.83 22.56 -8.22
C GLU A 86 9.64 23.12 -9.65
N ALA A 87 9.35 22.25 -10.63
CA ALA A 87 9.16 22.65 -12.03
C ALA A 87 7.86 23.44 -12.26
N LEU A 88 6.80 23.12 -11.52
CA LEU A 88 5.50 23.80 -11.59
C LEU A 88 5.39 25.03 -10.68
N ARG A 89 6.37 25.27 -9.78
CA ARG A 89 6.34 26.39 -8.82
C ARG A 89 5.99 27.72 -9.47
N GLY A 90 6.72 28.11 -10.51
CA GLY A 90 6.54 29.39 -11.22
C GLY A 90 5.19 29.56 -11.93
N ARG A 91 4.39 28.49 -12.05
CA ARG A 91 2.99 28.53 -12.54
C ARG A 91 1.95 28.51 -11.42
N LEU A 92 2.32 28.18 -10.18
CA LEU A 92 1.39 27.88 -9.09
C LEU A 92 1.52 28.84 -7.89
N VAL A 93 2.75 29.22 -7.47
CA VAL A 93 3.00 30.05 -6.27
C VAL A 93 4.31 30.85 -6.36
N GLN A 94 4.36 32.02 -5.71
CA GLN A 94 5.51 32.93 -5.70
C GLN A 94 6.46 32.72 -4.49
N HIS A 95 6.79 31.48 -4.12
CA HIS A 95 7.69 31.18 -2.97
C HIS A 95 8.33 29.78 -3.03
N GLU A 96 9.51 29.61 -2.42
CA GLU A 96 10.42 28.45 -2.60
C GLU A 96 10.40 27.36 -1.49
N GLY A 97 10.74 26.12 -1.88
CA GLY A 97 11.25 25.02 -1.02
C GLY A 97 10.31 23.86 -0.63
N ARG A 98 10.73 22.59 -0.85
CA ARG A 98 10.76 21.40 0.10
C ARG A 98 10.96 20.03 -0.62
N LYS A 99 11.30 18.95 0.13
CA LYS A 99 11.74 17.62 -0.39
C LYS A 99 11.15 16.41 0.39
N LYS A 100 11.44 15.13 0.02
CA LYS A 100 10.66 13.91 0.40
C LYS A 100 11.44 12.55 0.51
N LEU A 101 10.88 11.58 1.24
CA LEU A 101 11.27 10.18 1.61
C LEU A 101 10.93 9.01 0.63
N THR A 102 11.42 7.77 0.95
CA THR A 102 10.83 6.40 0.69
C THR A 102 11.20 5.31 1.77
N VAL A 103 10.61 4.08 1.73
CA VAL A 103 10.43 3.00 2.77
C VAL A 103 10.59 1.56 2.18
N GLU A 104 10.66 0.45 2.96
CA GLU A 104 9.95 -0.86 2.67
C GLU A 104 9.77 -1.87 3.87
N VAL A 105 9.18 -3.09 3.65
CA VAL A 105 8.38 -3.96 4.59
C VAL A 105 8.35 -5.47 4.17
N ASP A 106 7.66 -6.44 4.86
CA ASP A 106 7.15 -7.73 4.24
C ASP A 106 6.11 -8.66 5.02
N GLN A 107 5.03 -9.13 4.31
CA GLN A 107 4.24 -10.45 4.38
C GLN A 107 3.43 -10.94 5.66
N LEU A 108 2.50 -11.97 5.77
CA LEU A 108 1.54 -12.84 4.96
C LEU A 108 0.46 -13.60 5.89
N PRO A 109 -0.53 -14.47 5.42
CA PRO A 109 -1.83 -14.84 6.11
C PRO A 109 -2.21 -16.36 6.35
N THR A 110 -3.47 -16.70 6.79
CA THR A 110 -3.96 -18.08 7.18
C THR A 110 -5.48 -18.45 7.04
N ASN A 111 -5.76 -19.77 6.86
CA ASN A 111 -6.95 -20.61 7.19
C ASN A 111 -7.83 -21.26 6.06
N ASP A 112 -8.55 -22.34 6.41
CA ASP A 112 -9.07 -23.39 5.49
C ASP A 112 -10.56 -23.29 5.11
N ALA A 113 -11.37 -22.45 5.78
CA ALA A 113 -12.83 -22.51 5.69
C ALA A 113 -13.38 -22.28 4.26
N ASP A 114 -12.71 -21.43 3.48
CA ASP A 114 -13.13 -21.03 2.13
C ASP A 114 -13.00 -22.16 1.10
N PHE A 115 -12.08 -23.12 1.30
CA PHE A 115 -11.91 -24.25 0.39
C PHE A 115 -13.11 -25.22 0.41
N LEU A 116 -13.72 -25.45 1.57
CA LEU A 116 -14.84 -26.40 1.72
C LEU A 116 -16.09 -25.98 0.92
N ILE A 117 -16.30 -24.67 0.73
CA ILE A 117 -17.42 -24.13 -0.05
C ILE A 117 -17.22 -24.43 -1.54
N LEU A 118 -16.00 -24.23 -2.07
CA LEU A 118 -15.66 -24.42 -3.48
C LEU A 118 -15.93 -25.85 -3.98
N PHE A 119 -15.53 -26.87 -3.22
CA PHE A 119 -15.68 -28.28 -3.64
C PHE A 119 -17.12 -28.80 -3.57
N SER A 120 -18.00 -28.16 -2.79
CA SER A 120 -19.41 -28.55 -2.69
C SER A 120 -20.17 -28.42 -4.03
N ALA A 121 -19.76 -27.48 -4.89
CA ALA A 121 -20.41 -27.20 -6.18
C ALA A 121 -20.12 -28.27 -7.24
N PHE A 122 -18.85 -28.68 -7.39
CA PHE A 122 -18.43 -29.71 -8.35
C PHE A 122 -19.15 -31.05 -8.13
N ARG A 123 -19.33 -31.40 -6.86
CA ARG A 123 -19.94 -32.67 -6.40
C ARG A 123 -21.39 -32.87 -6.89
N CYS A 124 -22.11 -31.79 -7.14
CA CYS A 124 -23.49 -31.85 -7.66
C CYS A 124 -23.52 -32.23 -9.15
N GLN A 125 -22.57 -31.71 -9.93
CA GLN A 125 -22.55 -31.86 -11.39
C GLN A 125 -22.06 -33.25 -11.82
N LEU A 126 -21.01 -33.78 -11.19
CA LEU A 126 -20.50 -35.14 -11.48
C LEU A 126 -21.58 -36.24 -11.32
N ARG A 127 -22.45 -36.07 -10.31
CA ARG A 127 -23.56 -37.00 -10.03
C ARG A 127 -24.70 -36.93 -11.05
N GLN A 128 -24.86 -35.84 -11.79
CA GLN A 128 -25.83 -35.76 -12.89
C GLN A 128 -25.31 -36.41 -14.18
N ALA A 129 -24.02 -36.27 -14.50
CA ALA A 129 -23.44 -36.77 -15.75
C ALA A 129 -23.29 -38.31 -15.82
N LEU A 130 -22.98 -38.97 -14.69
CA LEU A 130 -22.57 -40.39 -14.66
C LEU A 130 -23.68 -41.37 -14.26
N GLY A 131 -24.88 -40.87 -13.94
CA GLY A 131 -25.99 -41.67 -13.40
C GLY A 131 -25.74 -42.23 -11.99
N PRO A 132 -26.70 -42.96 -11.40
CA PRO A 132 -26.64 -43.36 -9.99
C PRO A 132 -25.74 -44.57 -9.68
N GLY A 133 -25.17 -45.22 -10.71
CA GLY A 133 -24.40 -46.46 -10.57
C GLY A 133 -22.93 -46.24 -10.26
N LEU A 134 -22.19 -45.67 -11.22
CA LEU A 134 -20.72 -45.59 -11.16
C LEU A 134 -20.19 -44.67 -10.05
N PRO A 135 -20.74 -43.47 -9.79
CA PRO A 135 -20.29 -42.63 -8.68
C PRO A 135 -20.47 -43.30 -7.31
N ARG A 136 -21.47 -44.17 -7.16
CA ARG A 136 -21.76 -44.89 -5.90
C ARG A 136 -20.74 -45.99 -5.60
N LEU A 137 -19.98 -46.46 -6.58
CA LEU A 137 -18.91 -47.44 -6.40
C LEU A 137 -17.64 -46.82 -5.81
N LEU A 138 -17.37 -45.54 -6.08
CA LEU A 138 -16.15 -44.83 -5.67
C LEU A 138 -16.39 -43.70 -4.65
N SER A 139 -17.66 -43.37 -4.33
CA SER A 139 -18.01 -42.44 -3.24
C SER A 139 -17.62 -43.00 -1.86
N CYS A 140 -16.85 -42.23 -1.08
CA CYS A 140 -16.64 -42.48 0.34
C CYS A 140 -17.88 -42.06 1.16
N ASP A 141 -18.91 -42.91 1.20
CA ASP A 141 -20.18 -42.66 1.89
C ASP A 141 -20.41 -43.64 3.05
N PHE A 142 -19.37 -43.84 3.87
CA PHE A 142 -19.39 -44.74 5.03
C PHE A 142 -19.81 -44.01 6.31
N SER A 143 -20.22 -44.76 7.34
CA SER A 143 -20.64 -44.22 8.64
C SER A 143 -19.54 -43.47 9.42
N THR A 144 -18.29 -43.55 8.96
CA THR A 144 -17.13 -42.83 9.50
C THR A 144 -16.64 -41.69 8.59
N SER A 145 -17.20 -41.50 7.40
CA SER A 145 -16.74 -40.49 6.45
C SER A 145 -17.19 -39.09 6.86
N THR A 146 -16.25 -38.14 6.90
CA THR A 146 -16.51 -36.70 6.94
C THR A 146 -16.59 -36.13 5.53
N ASP A 147 -16.75 -34.82 5.39
CA ASP A 147 -16.75 -34.16 4.08
C ASP A 147 -15.36 -34.18 3.41
N ILE A 148 -14.28 -34.39 4.17
CA ILE A 148 -12.92 -34.57 3.64
C ILE A 148 -12.78 -35.93 2.95
N GLU A 149 -13.19 -37.04 3.60
CA GLU A 149 -13.15 -38.36 2.95
C GLU A 149 -14.09 -38.42 1.74
N ARG A 150 -15.27 -37.77 1.82
CA ARG A 150 -16.19 -37.63 0.68
C ARG A 150 -15.51 -36.94 -0.50
N MET A 151 -14.88 -35.78 -0.26
CA MET A 151 -14.14 -35.02 -1.27
C MET A 151 -12.97 -35.82 -1.87
N ALA A 152 -12.21 -36.55 -1.05
CA ALA A 152 -11.13 -37.42 -1.53
C ALA A 152 -11.66 -38.53 -2.47
N GLY A 153 -12.82 -39.13 -2.15
CA GLY A 153 -13.49 -40.10 -3.03
C GLY A 153 -13.96 -39.48 -4.35
N ASP A 154 -14.50 -38.26 -4.32
CA ASP A 154 -14.92 -37.54 -5.53
C ASP A 154 -13.70 -37.17 -6.43
N VAL A 155 -12.54 -36.84 -5.84
CA VAL A 155 -11.29 -36.60 -6.60
C VAL A 155 -10.72 -37.91 -7.20
N VAL A 156 -10.77 -39.03 -6.47
CA VAL A 156 -10.36 -40.35 -7.02
C VAL A 156 -11.29 -40.79 -8.15
N LEU A 157 -12.58 -40.44 -8.10
CA LEU A 157 -13.51 -40.64 -9.21
C LEU A 157 -13.15 -39.77 -10.44
N MET A 158 -12.65 -38.54 -10.25
CA MET A 158 -12.16 -37.71 -11.37
C MET A 158 -10.87 -38.27 -11.98
N ASP A 159 -9.91 -38.70 -11.15
CA ASP A 159 -8.66 -39.35 -11.60
C ASP A 159 -8.94 -40.59 -12.46
N ALA A 160 -9.81 -41.49 -11.98
CA ALA A 160 -10.23 -42.70 -12.70
C ALA A 160 -10.95 -42.45 -14.03
N MET A 161 -11.53 -41.25 -14.22
CA MET A 161 -12.24 -40.85 -15.44
C MET A 161 -11.42 -39.94 -16.36
N SER A 162 -10.27 -39.44 -15.91
CA SER A 162 -9.38 -38.55 -16.66
C SER A 162 -8.91 -39.07 -18.04
N PRO A 163 -8.81 -40.38 -18.34
CA PRO A 163 -8.51 -40.86 -19.70
C PRO A 163 -9.64 -40.65 -20.72
N TYR A 164 -10.82 -40.17 -20.27
CA TYR A 164 -12.03 -40.02 -21.08
C TYR A 164 -12.64 -38.61 -21.03
N PHE A 165 -12.14 -37.72 -20.17
CA PHE A 165 -12.69 -36.38 -19.93
C PHE A 165 -11.57 -35.38 -19.62
N ASP A 166 -11.49 -34.32 -20.43
CA ASP A 166 -10.65 -33.14 -20.14
C ASP A 166 -11.34 -32.23 -19.11
N TYR A 167 -10.61 -31.83 -18.07
CA TYR A 167 -11.12 -31.01 -16.97
C TYR A 167 -10.72 -29.53 -17.11
N GLU A 168 -11.37 -28.80 -18.03
CA GLU A 168 -11.15 -27.37 -18.21
C GLU A 168 -12.09 -26.51 -17.34
N MET A 169 -11.55 -25.44 -16.72
CA MET A 169 -12.35 -24.39 -16.08
C MET A 169 -12.42 -23.15 -16.98
N LEU A 170 -13.63 -22.80 -17.43
CA LEU A 170 -13.86 -21.59 -18.23
C LEU A 170 -14.52 -20.49 -17.40
N CYS A 171 -13.72 -19.52 -16.94
CA CYS A 171 -14.24 -18.33 -16.27
C CYS A 171 -14.99 -17.45 -17.29
N VAL A 172 -16.31 -17.33 -17.11
CA VAL A 172 -17.08 -16.20 -17.67
C VAL A 172 -16.97 -15.05 -16.68
N CYS A 173 -16.68 -13.85 -17.20
CA CYS A 173 -16.59 -12.59 -16.47
C CYS A 173 -17.14 -11.48 -17.37
N GLY A 174 -17.66 -10.40 -16.78
CA GLY A 174 -18.28 -9.26 -17.48
C GLY A 174 -19.08 -8.36 -16.52
N ILE A 175 -19.36 -7.12 -16.92
CA ILE A 175 -20.24 -6.21 -16.16
C ILE A 175 -21.60 -6.17 -16.87
N PRO A 176 -22.72 -6.61 -16.25
CA PRO A 176 -24.01 -6.70 -16.94
C PRO A 176 -24.55 -5.31 -17.36
N ARG A 177 -24.52 -4.34 -16.44
CA ARG A 177 -24.99 -2.96 -16.69
C ARG A 177 -24.25 -1.94 -15.85
N ILE A 178 -24.18 -0.72 -16.37
CA ILE A 178 -23.59 0.46 -15.73
C ILE A 178 -24.67 1.52 -15.54
N THR A 179 -24.66 2.16 -14.36
CA THR A 179 -25.48 3.33 -14.04
C THR A 179 -24.58 4.55 -13.87
N LEU A 180 -24.77 5.58 -14.69
CA LEU A 180 -24.12 6.88 -14.53
C LEU A 180 -25.00 7.82 -13.70
N LEU A 181 -24.46 8.36 -12.61
CA LEU A 181 -25.10 9.39 -11.80
C LEU A 181 -24.80 10.80 -12.36
N GLY A 182 -25.38 11.82 -11.72
CA GLY A 182 -25.29 13.22 -12.18
C GLY A 182 -26.10 13.52 -13.44
N THR A 183 -25.77 14.63 -14.07
CA THR A 183 -26.33 15.18 -15.31
C THR A 183 -25.27 15.22 -16.42
N PRO A 184 -25.64 15.35 -17.70
CA PRO A 184 -24.67 15.56 -18.78
C PRO A 184 -23.71 16.73 -18.55
N GLU A 185 -24.19 17.82 -17.93
CA GLU A 185 -23.38 19.03 -17.71
C GLU A 185 -22.29 18.82 -16.65
N ASP A 186 -22.48 17.90 -15.71
CA ASP A 186 -21.42 17.49 -14.75
C ASP A 186 -20.25 16.82 -15.49
N TRP A 187 -20.57 15.92 -16.43
CA TRP A 187 -19.57 15.26 -17.27
C TRP A 187 -18.89 16.26 -18.24
N ARG A 188 -19.63 17.23 -18.81
CA ARG A 188 -19.03 18.35 -19.58
C ARG A 188 -18.19 19.30 -18.71
N SER A 189 -18.51 19.44 -17.42
CA SER A 189 -17.70 20.18 -16.44
C SER A 189 -16.35 19.49 -16.23
N ILE A 190 -16.35 18.16 -16.04
CA ILE A 190 -15.11 17.36 -16.02
C ILE A 190 -14.33 17.52 -17.33
N ARG A 191 -15.00 17.44 -18.48
CA ARG A 191 -14.34 17.55 -19.80
C ARG A 191 -13.59 18.87 -19.99
N ARG A 192 -14.21 20.01 -19.62
CA ARG A 192 -13.58 21.35 -19.66
C ARG A 192 -12.42 21.51 -18.68
N ARG A 193 -12.47 20.83 -17.51
CA ARG A 193 -11.36 20.85 -16.54
C ARG A 193 -10.12 20.13 -17.07
N ILE A 194 -10.28 19.09 -17.90
CA ILE A 194 -9.16 18.39 -18.54
C ILE A 194 -8.41 19.31 -19.53
N ASP A 195 -9.11 20.21 -20.22
CA ASP A 195 -8.49 21.21 -21.10
C ASP A 195 -7.63 22.23 -20.34
N VAL A 196 -7.84 22.41 -19.03
CA VAL A 196 -6.99 23.25 -18.15
C VAL A 196 -5.88 22.42 -17.50
N ILE A 197 -6.15 21.17 -17.12
CA ILE A 197 -5.16 20.27 -16.50
C ILE A 197 -3.91 20.09 -17.37
N GLN A 198 -4.04 20.10 -18.70
CA GLN A 198 -2.88 19.96 -19.60
C GLN A 198 -1.83 21.07 -19.43
N GLU A 199 -2.20 22.26 -18.94
CA GLU A 199 -1.29 23.37 -18.65
C GLU A 199 -0.31 23.06 -17.50
N LEU A 200 -0.57 22.01 -16.72
CA LEU A 200 0.26 21.55 -15.61
C LEU A 200 1.30 20.51 -16.05
N ASP A 201 1.80 20.56 -17.29
CA ASP A 201 2.66 19.55 -17.93
C ASP A 201 2.05 18.12 -17.94
N LEU A 202 0.74 18.06 -18.15
CA LEU A 202 -0.03 16.81 -18.16
C LEU A 202 -0.60 16.42 -19.52
N ALA A 203 -0.20 17.08 -20.61
CA ALA A 203 -0.63 16.79 -21.99
C ALA A 203 -0.44 15.31 -22.42
N TRP A 204 0.59 14.65 -21.89
CA TRP A 204 0.88 13.23 -22.11
C TRP A 204 -0.11 12.28 -21.42
N TRP A 205 -0.89 12.76 -20.46
CA TRP A 205 -1.94 12.01 -19.77
C TRP A 205 -3.34 12.46 -20.17
N THR A 206 -3.59 13.77 -20.30
CA THR A 206 -4.90 14.31 -20.72
C THR A 206 -5.32 13.80 -22.09
N SER A 207 -4.37 13.54 -23.01
CA SER A 207 -4.61 12.88 -24.30
C SER A 207 -5.25 11.48 -24.17
N SER A 208 -5.02 10.74 -23.08
CA SER A 208 -5.73 9.50 -22.76
C SER A 208 -7.05 9.74 -22.01
N LEU A 209 -7.19 10.83 -21.25
CA LEU A 209 -8.41 11.15 -20.51
C LEU A 209 -9.54 11.71 -21.40
N VAL A 210 -9.20 12.51 -22.41
CA VAL A 210 -10.15 13.14 -23.34
C VAL A 210 -11.14 12.12 -23.92
N PRO A 211 -10.73 11.04 -24.63
CA PRO A 211 -11.68 10.09 -25.21
C PRO A 211 -12.49 9.32 -24.15
N ILE A 212 -11.95 9.11 -22.95
CA ILE A 212 -12.68 8.48 -21.85
C ILE A 212 -13.83 9.38 -21.38
N VAL A 213 -13.55 10.67 -21.16
CA VAL A 213 -14.57 11.61 -20.67
C VAL A 213 -15.56 12.01 -21.77
N ASP A 214 -15.13 12.08 -23.04
CA ASP A 214 -16.05 12.24 -24.16
C ASP A 214 -17.03 11.06 -24.26
N ALA A 215 -16.58 9.82 -23.97
CA ALA A 215 -17.46 8.65 -23.85
C ALA A 215 -18.42 8.72 -22.64
N PHE A 216 -17.97 9.25 -21.48
CA PHE A 216 -18.87 9.54 -20.34
C PHE A 216 -19.93 10.60 -20.69
N VAL A 217 -19.57 11.66 -21.43
CA VAL A 217 -20.52 12.69 -21.89
C VAL A 217 -21.53 12.07 -22.86
N SER A 218 -21.07 11.38 -23.92
CA SER A 218 -21.93 10.71 -24.89
C SER A 218 -22.91 9.74 -24.23
N ALA A 219 -22.41 8.92 -23.30
CA ALA A 219 -23.24 8.02 -22.52
C ALA A 219 -24.27 8.77 -21.67
N ALA A 220 -23.88 9.79 -20.91
CA ALA A 220 -24.79 10.57 -20.07
C ALA A 220 -25.88 11.31 -20.89
N GLU A 221 -25.59 11.67 -22.15
CA GLU A 221 -26.54 12.26 -23.11
C GLU A 221 -27.50 11.23 -23.74
N GLY A 222 -27.38 9.94 -23.39
CA GLY A 222 -28.24 8.85 -23.89
C GLY A 222 -27.62 7.99 -24.99
N ASN A 223 -26.36 8.23 -25.36
CA ASN A 223 -25.67 7.58 -26.48
C ASN A 223 -24.41 6.80 -26.01
N PRO A 224 -24.55 5.70 -25.24
CA PRO A 224 -23.42 4.88 -24.81
C PRO A 224 -22.92 3.94 -25.93
N ASP A 225 -21.65 4.06 -26.31
CA ASP A 225 -20.98 3.08 -27.18
C ASP A 225 -20.70 1.78 -26.42
N ARG A 226 -21.58 0.79 -26.57
CA ARG A 226 -21.49 -0.52 -25.89
C ARG A 226 -20.15 -1.22 -26.13
N GLU A 227 -19.55 -1.09 -27.31
CA GLU A 227 -18.28 -1.76 -27.59
C GLU A 227 -17.10 -1.03 -26.92
N TYR A 228 -17.17 0.29 -26.74
CA TYR A 228 -16.23 1.03 -25.89
C TYR A 228 -16.41 0.70 -24.40
N TRP A 229 -17.65 0.57 -23.92
CA TRP A 229 -17.92 0.25 -22.51
C TRP A 229 -17.47 -1.16 -22.11
N LYS A 230 -17.51 -2.14 -23.02
CA LYS A 230 -16.90 -3.47 -22.81
C LYS A 230 -15.39 -3.44 -22.59
N GLN A 231 -14.71 -2.39 -23.07
CA GLN A 231 -13.26 -2.22 -22.95
C GLN A 231 -12.84 -1.56 -21.62
N LEU A 232 -13.76 -1.42 -20.66
CA LEU A 232 -13.54 -0.73 -19.39
C LEU A 232 -12.46 -1.41 -18.53
N TYR A 233 -12.51 -2.74 -18.34
CA TYR A 233 -11.64 -3.45 -17.38
C TYR A 233 -10.58 -4.38 -18.00
N LYS A 234 -10.99 -5.45 -18.69
CA LYS A 234 -10.09 -6.29 -19.53
C LYS A 234 -10.91 -7.12 -20.55
N PRO A 235 -10.42 -7.36 -21.78
CA PRO A 235 -11.12 -8.17 -22.77
C PRO A 235 -10.99 -9.68 -22.49
N LYS A 236 -11.85 -10.52 -23.07
CA LYS A 236 -11.87 -11.99 -22.88
C LYS A 236 -10.51 -12.67 -23.07
N ALA A 237 -9.70 -12.20 -24.01
CA ALA A 237 -8.37 -12.75 -24.27
C ALA A 237 -7.34 -12.51 -23.14
N ALA A 238 -7.62 -11.60 -22.20
CA ALA A 238 -6.77 -11.28 -21.06
C ALA A 238 -7.23 -11.94 -19.73
N TYR A 239 -8.14 -12.92 -19.79
CA TYR A 239 -8.61 -13.63 -18.60
C TYR A 239 -7.48 -14.51 -18.04
N GLY A 240 -7.48 -14.75 -16.72
CA GLY A 240 -6.38 -15.41 -16.01
C GLY A 240 -5.12 -14.56 -15.79
N VAL A 241 -5.05 -13.34 -16.34
CA VAL A 241 -3.92 -12.40 -16.10
C VAL A 241 -4.27 -11.38 -15.02
N ASP A 242 -3.43 -11.26 -13.98
CA ASP A 242 -3.55 -10.29 -12.88
C ASP A 242 -3.12 -8.86 -13.27
N LEU A 243 -3.68 -8.37 -14.39
CA LEU A 243 -3.49 -7.00 -14.86
C LEU A 243 -4.85 -6.43 -15.31
N ALA A 244 -5.12 -5.18 -14.96
CA ALA A 244 -6.16 -4.37 -15.60
C ALA A 244 -5.59 -3.77 -16.89
N THR A 245 -6.27 -3.97 -18.02
CA THR A 245 -5.78 -3.59 -19.36
C THR A 245 -6.71 -2.62 -20.10
N GLY A 246 -7.96 -2.52 -19.64
CA GLY A 246 -8.99 -1.62 -20.16
C GLY A 246 -8.79 -0.15 -19.79
N TRP A 247 -9.63 0.71 -20.36
CA TRP A 247 -9.44 2.16 -20.25
C TRP A 247 -9.61 2.71 -18.83
N MET A 248 -10.29 2.02 -17.90
CA MET A 248 -10.42 2.45 -16.51
C MET A 248 -9.05 2.58 -15.81
N ALA A 249 -8.09 1.72 -16.17
CA ALA A 249 -6.72 1.79 -15.64
C ALA A 249 -5.94 3.04 -16.12
N ARG A 250 -6.41 3.76 -17.16
CA ARG A 250 -5.78 4.99 -17.66
C ARG A 250 -6.15 6.25 -16.85
N LEU A 251 -7.11 6.16 -15.93
CA LEU A 251 -7.42 7.23 -14.98
C LEU A 251 -6.32 7.48 -13.94
N PHE A 252 -5.31 6.61 -13.87
CA PHE A 252 -4.17 6.74 -12.96
C PHE A 252 -2.91 7.14 -13.74
N PRO A 253 -2.33 8.34 -13.51
CA PRO A 253 -1.14 8.79 -14.25
C PRO A 253 0.16 8.10 -13.82
N TYR A 254 0.18 7.55 -12.61
CA TYR A 254 1.36 6.96 -11.97
C TYR A 254 1.03 5.62 -11.32
N VAL A 255 2.02 4.73 -11.27
CA VAL A 255 1.93 3.38 -10.69
C VAL A 255 3.09 3.12 -9.73
N ALA A 256 2.93 2.15 -8.84
CA ALA A 256 3.98 1.71 -7.93
C ALA A 256 5.13 1.05 -8.68
N THR A 257 6.35 1.30 -8.21
CA THR A 257 7.55 0.49 -8.51
C THR A 257 8.49 0.64 -7.32
N ARG A 258 8.79 -0.47 -6.61
CA ARG A 258 9.60 -0.49 -5.37
C ARG A 258 9.08 0.50 -4.32
N GLY A 259 7.84 0.25 -3.86
CA GLY A 259 7.13 1.06 -2.86
C GLY A 259 6.72 2.48 -3.28
N ALA A 260 7.24 2.99 -4.41
CA ALA A 260 7.08 4.37 -4.83
C ALA A 260 6.10 4.50 -6.01
N TYR A 261 5.01 5.23 -5.81
CA TYR A 261 4.10 5.64 -6.89
C TYR A 261 4.69 6.85 -7.66
N THR A 262 5.74 6.60 -8.43
CA THR A 262 6.52 7.63 -9.14
C THR A 262 6.68 7.37 -10.63
N GLU A 263 6.57 6.11 -11.07
CA GLU A 263 6.69 5.75 -12.48
C GLU A 263 5.40 6.08 -13.23
N ARG A 264 5.52 6.63 -14.44
CA ARG A 264 4.35 6.94 -15.29
C ARG A 264 3.66 5.63 -15.66
N ASN A 265 2.32 5.60 -15.56
CA ASN A 265 1.52 4.44 -15.94
C ASN A 265 1.84 4.03 -17.39
N PRO A 266 2.39 2.82 -17.62
CA PRO A 266 2.94 2.47 -18.93
C PRO A 266 1.87 2.28 -20.01
N LEU A 267 0.60 2.09 -19.64
CA LEU A 267 -0.54 2.11 -20.56
C LEU A 267 -0.64 3.43 -21.34
N LEU A 268 -0.17 4.53 -20.75
CA LEU A 268 -0.22 5.88 -21.33
C LEU A 268 0.85 6.13 -22.42
N SER A 269 1.73 5.16 -22.68
CA SER A 269 2.74 5.25 -23.74
C SER A 269 2.19 5.08 -25.16
N ILE A 270 0.96 4.56 -25.30
CA ILE A 270 0.21 4.43 -26.56
C ILE A 270 -1.27 4.74 -26.30
N SER A 271 -2.02 5.18 -27.31
CA SER A 271 -3.47 5.40 -27.15
C SER A 271 -4.23 4.09 -26.95
N HIS A 272 -5.45 4.18 -26.43
CA HIS A 272 -6.30 3.00 -26.25
C HIS A 272 -6.69 2.36 -27.59
N ALA A 273 -6.98 3.18 -28.61
CA ALA A 273 -7.33 2.72 -29.95
C ALA A 273 -6.18 1.97 -30.63
N GLU A 274 -4.94 2.49 -30.56
CA GLU A 274 -3.75 1.82 -31.10
C GLU A 274 -3.48 0.49 -30.40
N MET A 275 -3.62 0.45 -29.06
CA MET A 275 -3.47 -0.81 -28.32
C MET A 275 -4.48 -1.86 -28.82
N MET A 276 -5.75 -1.52 -28.92
CA MET A 276 -6.79 -2.46 -29.36
C MET A 276 -6.61 -2.87 -30.83
N ALA A 277 -6.25 -1.94 -31.72
CA ALA A 277 -5.93 -2.24 -33.11
C ALA A 277 -4.73 -3.22 -33.24
N SER A 278 -3.69 -3.04 -32.42
CA SER A 278 -2.53 -3.96 -32.39
C SER A 278 -2.89 -5.38 -31.93
N ARG A 279 -3.95 -5.55 -31.12
CA ARG A 279 -4.43 -6.85 -30.66
C ARG A 279 -5.25 -7.57 -31.72
N ALA A 280 -6.02 -6.82 -32.51
CA ALA A 280 -6.76 -7.38 -33.65
C ALA A 280 -5.82 -7.97 -34.72
N THR A 281 -4.62 -7.40 -34.90
CA THR A 281 -3.62 -7.89 -35.86
C THR A 281 -2.64 -8.91 -35.30
N ALA A 282 -2.45 -8.99 -33.97
CA ALA A 282 -1.54 -9.93 -33.30
C ALA A 282 -2.18 -10.62 -32.08
N PRO A 283 -3.21 -11.48 -32.28
CA PRO A 283 -3.99 -12.07 -31.18
C PRO A 283 -3.20 -13.07 -30.31
N THR A 284 -2.05 -13.57 -30.78
CA THR A 284 -1.16 -14.47 -30.02
C THR A 284 -0.20 -13.75 -29.07
N LEU A 285 -0.16 -12.41 -29.08
CA LEU A 285 0.78 -11.66 -28.24
C LEU A 285 0.31 -11.65 -26.77
N ALA A 286 1.11 -12.23 -25.87
CA ALA A 286 0.72 -12.47 -24.49
C ALA A 286 0.31 -11.19 -23.74
N TRP A 287 -0.73 -11.30 -22.92
CA TRP A 287 -1.31 -10.19 -22.14
C TRP A 287 -0.56 -9.85 -20.86
N ASN A 288 0.38 -10.71 -20.44
CA ASN A 288 1.26 -10.49 -19.29
C ASN A 288 2.54 -9.69 -19.61
N ALA A 289 2.77 -9.32 -20.89
CA ALA A 289 3.98 -8.59 -21.25
C ALA A 289 3.99 -7.17 -20.64
N PRO A 290 5.16 -6.64 -20.23
CA PRO A 290 5.28 -5.32 -19.64
C PRO A 290 4.63 -4.23 -20.52
N ARG A 291 4.02 -3.22 -19.86
CA ARG A 291 3.30 -2.08 -20.45
C ARG A 291 1.90 -2.35 -21.02
N LEU A 292 1.39 -3.59 -20.97
CA LEU A 292 0.05 -3.92 -21.49
C LEU A 292 -1.09 -3.82 -20.47
N GLY A 293 -0.75 -3.62 -19.20
CA GLY A 293 -1.69 -3.47 -18.10
C GLY A 293 -0.99 -3.03 -16.82
N VAL A 294 -1.77 -2.89 -15.75
CA VAL A 294 -1.30 -2.52 -14.39
C VAL A 294 -1.93 -3.50 -13.39
N ALA A 295 -1.17 -4.03 -12.43
CA ALA A 295 -1.75 -4.89 -11.40
C ALA A 295 -2.54 -4.03 -10.40
N LEU A 296 -3.61 -4.57 -9.80
CA LEU A 296 -4.53 -3.76 -9.01
C LEU A 296 -3.88 -3.14 -7.75
N LYS A 297 -2.85 -3.80 -7.23
CA LYS A 297 -1.99 -3.34 -6.12
C LYS A 297 -1.00 -2.23 -6.50
N ASP A 298 -0.69 -2.07 -7.79
CA ASP A 298 0.27 -1.05 -8.26
C ASP A 298 -0.41 0.32 -8.47
N VAL A 299 -1.74 0.38 -8.33
CA VAL A 299 -2.54 1.59 -8.47
C VAL A 299 -2.67 2.30 -7.12
N PRO A 300 -2.41 3.62 -7.02
CA PRO A 300 -2.42 4.34 -5.75
C PRO A 300 -3.81 4.35 -5.10
N ALA A 301 -3.98 3.52 -4.06
CA ALA A 301 -5.19 3.46 -3.24
C ALA A 301 -5.27 4.54 -2.15
N ASN A 302 -4.16 5.26 -1.91
CA ASN A 302 -4.04 6.21 -0.82
C ASN A 302 -4.92 7.46 -1.03
N LEU A 303 -5.58 7.90 0.04
CA LEU A 303 -6.29 9.18 0.11
C LEU A 303 -5.32 10.36 -0.03
N SER A 304 -5.82 11.49 -0.52
CA SER A 304 -5.13 12.78 -0.36
C SER A 304 -5.13 13.15 1.13
N SER A 305 -3.97 13.48 1.69
CA SER A 305 -3.80 13.72 3.13
C SER A 305 -3.12 15.06 3.38
N VAL A 306 -3.59 15.82 4.38
CA VAL A 306 -3.08 17.13 4.79
C VAL A 306 -3.11 17.28 6.31
N ALA A 307 -2.11 17.95 6.88
CA ALA A 307 -2.06 18.26 8.31
C ALA A 307 -2.87 19.54 8.63
N LEU A 308 -3.53 19.54 9.78
CA LEU A 308 -4.25 20.67 10.35
C LEU A 308 -3.73 20.93 11.76
N HIS A 309 -3.25 22.14 12.05
CA HIS A 309 -2.85 22.51 13.40
C HIS A 309 -4.06 23.08 14.15
N VAL A 310 -4.33 22.57 15.36
CA VAL A 310 -5.47 22.96 16.19
C VAL A 310 -4.94 23.56 17.48
N GLU A 311 -5.21 24.86 17.65
CA GLU A 311 -4.94 25.59 18.89
C GLU A 311 -6.26 25.86 19.63
N THR A 312 -6.26 25.69 20.95
CA THR A 312 -7.37 26.13 21.81
C THR A 312 -6.90 27.17 22.85
N GLN A 313 -7.86 27.88 23.44
CA GLN A 313 -7.66 28.91 24.45
C GLN A 313 -8.70 28.74 25.58
N PRO A 314 -8.44 29.20 26.82
CA PRO A 314 -7.29 29.99 27.27
C PRO A 314 -6.04 29.17 27.62
N VAL A 315 -6.16 27.85 27.76
CA VAL A 315 -5.00 26.96 27.91
C VAL A 315 -4.48 26.64 26.50
N VAL A 316 -3.27 27.08 26.16
CA VAL A 316 -2.67 26.86 24.83
C VAL A 316 -2.30 25.38 24.67
N PHE A 317 -3.26 24.61 24.19
CA PHE A 317 -3.10 23.22 23.79
C PHE A 317 -2.98 23.17 22.27
N ARG A 318 -1.94 22.48 21.77
CA ARG A 318 -1.59 22.36 20.35
C ARG A 318 -1.64 20.89 19.94
N GLU A 319 -2.71 20.51 19.26
CA GLU A 319 -2.78 19.23 18.53
C GLU A 319 -2.45 19.45 17.05
N THR A 320 -1.89 18.43 16.39
CA THR A 320 -1.92 18.34 14.92
C THR A 320 -2.86 17.20 14.56
N TRP A 321 -3.81 17.47 13.68
CA TRP A 321 -4.73 16.49 13.12
C TRP A 321 -4.35 16.18 11.67
N THR A 322 -4.70 14.99 11.21
CA THR A 322 -4.58 14.61 9.79
C THR A 322 -5.97 14.57 9.17
N LEU A 323 -6.18 15.28 8.08
CA LEU A 323 -7.39 15.25 7.25
C LEU A 323 -7.08 14.45 5.97
N GLU A 324 -7.80 13.36 5.78
CA GLU A 324 -7.63 12.43 4.65
C GLU A 324 -8.91 12.40 3.81
N ALA A 325 -8.82 12.51 2.48
CA ALA A 325 -9.99 12.54 1.60
C ALA A 325 -9.70 11.97 0.19
N GLY A 326 -10.72 11.39 -0.44
CA GLY A 326 -10.62 10.78 -1.77
C GLY A 326 -11.80 9.85 -2.05
N VAL A 327 -11.65 8.92 -3.00
CA VAL A 327 -12.57 7.77 -3.09
C VAL A 327 -12.21 6.80 -1.95
N LEU A 328 -13.07 6.70 -0.93
CA LEU A 328 -12.77 6.04 0.34
C LEU A 328 -13.22 4.57 0.38
N SER A 329 -14.34 4.24 -0.28
CA SER A 329 -14.96 2.92 -0.12
C SER A 329 -15.85 2.54 -1.29
N VAL A 330 -16.26 1.27 -1.33
CA VAL A 330 -17.29 0.76 -2.25
C VAL A 330 -18.53 0.44 -1.43
N ALA A 331 -19.55 1.29 -1.52
CA ALA A 331 -20.86 0.99 -0.97
C ALA A 331 -21.62 0.03 -1.90
N VAL A 332 -22.64 -0.61 -1.35
CA VAL A 332 -23.57 -1.48 -2.09
C VAL A 332 -24.97 -0.91 -1.93
N ASP A 333 -25.71 -0.76 -3.04
CA ASP A 333 -27.09 -0.26 -3.00
C ASP A 333 -28.13 -1.38 -2.77
N GLY A 334 -29.40 -1.00 -2.67
CA GLY A 334 -30.51 -1.93 -2.44
C GLY A 334 -30.79 -2.92 -3.58
N THR A 335 -30.08 -2.82 -4.71
CA THR A 335 -30.12 -3.75 -5.84
C THR A 335 -28.87 -4.63 -5.93
N GLY A 336 -27.92 -4.48 -5.00
CA GLY A 336 -26.62 -5.17 -5.05
C GLY A 336 -25.59 -4.49 -5.94
N ALA A 337 -25.88 -3.29 -6.46
CA ALA A 337 -24.98 -2.57 -7.34
C ALA A 337 -23.80 -1.95 -6.57
N LEU A 338 -22.60 -2.03 -7.15
CA LEU A 338 -21.37 -1.52 -6.52
C LEU A 338 -21.18 -0.04 -6.83
N LEU A 339 -21.04 0.79 -5.79
CA LEU A 339 -20.92 2.24 -5.87
C LEU A 339 -19.64 2.71 -5.16
N PRO A 340 -18.58 3.09 -5.89
CA PRO A 340 -17.45 3.83 -5.33
C PRO A 340 -17.93 5.15 -4.74
N ARG A 341 -17.57 5.43 -3.48
CA ARG A 341 -17.97 6.66 -2.78
C ARG A 341 -16.78 7.50 -2.37
N ALA A 342 -16.94 8.81 -2.56
CA ALA A 342 -16.11 9.81 -1.91
C ALA A 342 -16.23 9.68 -0.37
N GLY A 343 -15.15 9.94 0.34
CA GLY A 343 -15.15 10.01 1.79
C GLY A 343 -14.01 10.85 2.36
N VAL A 344 -14.13 11.15 3.64
CA VAL A 344 -13.24 12.00 4.43
C VAL A 344 -13.03 11.38 5.81
N VAL A 345 -11.81 11.43 6.32
CA VAL A 345 -11.41 10.93 7.64
C VAL A 345 -10.57 12.00 8.35
N VAL A 346 -10.79 12.21 9.64
CA VAL A 346 -9.98 13.08 10.51
C VAL A 346 -9.35 12.24 11.61
N ARG A 347 -8.07 12.48 11.90
CA ARG A 347 -7.28 11.75 12.90
C ARG A 347 -6.54 12.72 13.81
N ARG A 348 -6.23 12.31 15.04
CA ARG A 348 -5.15 12.96 15.81
C ARG A 348 -3.80 12.43 15.35
N GLY A 349 -2.76 13.26 15.42
CA GLY A 349 -1.38 12.87 15.18
C GLY A 349 -0.54 13.09 16.44
N ASP A 350 0.24 12.07 16.82
CA ASP A 350 0.92 11.99 18.12
C ASP A 350 2.21 12.84 18.23
N GLY A 351 2.50 13.70 17.25
CA GLY A 351 3.62 14.62 17.33
C GLY A 351 3.96 15.36 16.04
N CYS A 352 4.70 16.44 16.25
CA CYS A 352 5.42 17.27 15.28
C CYS A 352 5.94 16.46 14.08
N SER A 353 5.63 16.89 12.85
CA SER A 353 6.15 16.22 11.66
C SER A 353 7.67 16.37 11.58
N LEU A 354 8.36 15.41 10.96
CA LEU A 354 9.81 15.44 10.76
C LEU A 354 10.31 16.78 10.18
N MET A 355 9.55 17.38 9.27
CA MET A 355 9.90 18.65 8.65
C MET A 355 9.83 19.81 9.65
N GLU A 356 8.80 19.87 10.49
CA GLU A 356 8.73 20.84 11.59
C GLU A 356 9.82 20.60 12.63
N LEU A 357 10.11 19.34 12.95
CA LEU A 357 11.20 18.96 13.85
C LEU A 357 12.55 19.46 13.32
N VAL A 358 12.88 19.20 12.04
CA VAL A 358 14.15 19.62 11.44
C VAL A 358 14.28 21.14 11.35
N GLU A 359 13.24 21.87 10.93
CA GLU A 359 13.30 23.34 10.93
C GLU A 359 13.40 23.90 12.35
N ARG A 360 12.72 23.31 13.33
CA ARG A 360 12.84 23.69 14.76
C ARG A 360 14.25 23.45 15.28
N ILE A 361 14.87 22.31 14.95
CA ILE A 361 16.26 22.02 15.31
C ILE A 361 17.22 23.04 14.70
N LEU A 362 17.03 23.42 13.43
CA LEU A 362 17.89 24.38 12.73
C LEU A 362 17.66 25.84 13.18
N ALA A 363 16.51 26.15 13.80
CA ALA A 363 16.19 27.48 14.32
C ALA A 363 16.54 27.66 15.81
N GLU A 364 16.34 26.63 16.65
CA GLU A 364 16.53 26.69 18.11
C GLU A 364 17.88 26.11 18.57
N HIS A 365 18.54 25.28 17.76
CA HIS A 365 19.72 24.50 18.15
C HIS A 365 20.82 24.50 17.07
N THR A 366 21.89 23.74 17.29
CA THR A 366 23.01 23.62 16.33
C THR A 366 22.78 22.40 15.44
N GLY A 367 22.77 22.57 14.12
CA GLY A 367 22.66 21.45 13.19
C GLY A 367 23.11 21.80 11.77
N THR A 368 23.55 20.79 11.03
CA THR A 368 24.09 20.92 9.67
C THR A 368 23.07 20.35 8.67
N ARG A 369 22.51 21.19 7.78
CA ARG A 369 21.59 20.75 6.72
C ARG A 369 22.34 19.89 5.69
N ALA A 370 21.75 18.75 5.31
CA ALA A 370 22.41 17.76 4.46
C ALA A 370 22.67 18.27 3.03
N THR A 371 23.86 17.96 2.50
CA THR A 371 24.33 18.40 1.16
C THR A 371 24.49 17.25 0.15
N ARG A 372 24.33 16.01 0.60
CA ARG A 372 24.33 14.78 -0.21
C ARG A 372 23.13 13.92 0.17
N VAL A 373 22.67 13.07 -0.74
CA VAL A 373 21.48 12.21 -0.60
C VAL A 373 21.90 10.75 -0.60
N GLY A 374 21.27 9.95 0.28
CA GLY A 374 21.53 8.52 0.43
C GLY A 374 22.63 8.15 1.46
N THR A 375 22.78 6.88 1.86
CA THR A 375 22.13 5.66 1.35
C THR A 375 21.78 4.67 2.48
N PHE A 376 20.52 4.65 2.95
CA PHE A 376 20.02 3.62 3.87
C PHE A 376 19.08 2.69 3.10
N SER A 377 19.29 1.37 3.20
CA SER A 377 18.24 0.39 2.89
C SER A 377 17.27 0.28 4.08
N GLY A 378 16.02 -0.13 3.84
CA GLY A 378 15.00 -0.39 4.86
C GLY A 378 14.43 0.87 5.55
N ALA A 379 15.24 1.49 6.41
CA ALA A 379 14.82 2.50 7.39
C ALA A 379 14.37 3.86 6.77
N ALA A 380 13.07 3.99 6.50
CA ALA A 380 12.48 5.19 5.91
C ALA A 380 12.68 6.48 6.69
N GLU A 381 12.41 6.44 7.99
CA GLU A 381 12.49 7.60 8.87
C GLU A 381 13.93 8.11 9.01
N LEU A 382 14.90 7.18 8.99
CA LEU A 382 16.32 7.53 9.01
C LEU A 382 16.77 8.16 7.70
N ASN A 383 16.41 7.59 6.54
CA ASN A 383 16.64 8.23 5.23
C ASN A 383 16.08 9.66 5.26
N ALA A 384 14.83 9.81 5.70
CA ALA A 384 14.14 11.08 5.76
C ALA A 384 14.82 12.14 6.64
N LEU A 385 15.33 11.73 7.81
CA LEU A 385 16.03 12.60 8.74
C LEU A 385 17.39 13.01 8.15
N TYR A 386 18.18 12.04 7.69
CA TYR A 386 19.54 12.28 7.19
C TYR A 386 19.61 12.91 5.79
N ASP A 387 18.57 12.79 4.97
CA ASP A 387 18.41 13.55 3.70
C ASP A 387 18.17 15.07 3.93
N GLN A 388 17.94 15.48 5.18
CA GLN A 388 17.65 16.88 5.55
C GLN A 388 18.62 17.44 6.60
N LEU A 389 19.04 16.60 7.55
CA LEU A 389 19.84 16.97 8.72
C LEU A 389 21.01 15.98 8.85
N GLN A 390 22.20 16.41 8.43
CA GLN A 390 23.41 15.58 8.43
C GLN A 390 23.85 15.22 9.86
N GLU A 391 23.72 16.17 10.78
CA GLU A 391 24.11 16.07 12.19
C GLU A 391 23.42 17.19 12.97
N ALA A 392 23.24 17.00 14.28
CA ALA A 392 22.72 18.04 15.17
C ALA A 392 23.16 17.84 16.63
N THR A 393 23.22 18.95 17.36
CA THR A 393 23.39 19.00 18.81
C THR A 393 22.20 19.76 19.39
N LEU A 394 21.22 19.02 19.91
CA LEU A 394 20.02 19.59 20.52
C LEU A 394 20.35 20.08 21.92
N LEU A 395 19.78 21.21 22.33
CA LEU A 395 19.91 21.76 23.69
C LEU A 395 21.38 21.85 24.18
N PRO A 396 22.24 22.61 23.46
CA PRO A 396 23.67 22.62 23.67
C PRO A 396 24.06 23.04 25.09
N GLY A 397 25.00 22.29 25.69
CA GLY A 397 25.42 22.42 27.08
C GLY A 397 25.41 21.06 27.79
N GLY A 398 25.27 21.05 29.12
CA GLY A 398 25.27 19.84 29.96
C GLY A 398 24.05 18.91 29.80
N ARG A 399 23.23 19.09 28.75
CA ARG A 399 22.12 18.22 28.36
C ARG A 399 22.09 17.94 26.85
N ALA A 400 23.23 18.12 26.17
CA ALA A 400 23.32 18.00 24.73
C ALA A 400 22.96 16.58 24.25
N TRP A 401 21.98 16.49 23.35
CA TRP A 401 21.71 15.28 22.57
C TRP A 401 22.38 15.42 21.20
N ARG A 402 23.28 14.50 20.83
CA ARG A 402 24.05 14.60 19.57
C ARG A 402 23.60 13.55 18.55
N LEU A 403 22.91 13.99 17.51
CA LEU A 403 22.62 13.20 16.30
C LEU A 403 23.91 13.07 15.48
N ARG A 404 24.45 11.86 15.40
CA ARG A 404 25.73 11.56 14.74
C ARG A 404 25.63 11.67 13.21
N PRO A 405 26.64 12.20 12.51
CA PRO A 405 26.73 12.12 11.06
C PRO A 405 26.94 10.67 10.58
N CYS A 406 26.51 10.37 9.35
CA CYS A 406 26.55 9.01 8.77
C CYS A 406 27.96 8.38 8.74
N SER A 407 29.02 9.19 8.79
CA SER A 407 30.42 8.76 8.90
C SER A 407 30.81 8.21 10.29
N GLU A 408 29.99 8.44 11.32
CA GLU A 408 30.17 7.99 12.71
C GLU A 408 29.13 6.96 13.16
N HIS A 409 28.27 6.51 12.23
CA HIS A 409 27.34 5.41 12.48
C HIS A 409 28.10 4.09 12.61
N ALA A 410 27.69 3.26 13.56
CA ALA A 410 28.25 1.93 13.78
C ALA A 410 27.13 0.90 13.89
N GLU A 411 27.35 -0.28 13.30
CA GLU A 411 26.50 -1.45 13.50
C GLU A 411 26.82 -2.03 14.88
N VAL A 412 25.82 -2.21 15.73
CA VAL A 412 25.95 -2.85 17.04
C VAL A 412 25.21 -4.18 17.02
N ARG A 413 25.94 -5.26 17.28
CA ARG A 413 25.40 -6.61 17.40
C ARG A 413 25.08 -6.90 18.87
N ILE A 414 23.79 -7.08 19.16
CA ILE A 414 23.23 -7.35 20.49
C ILE A 414 22.96 -8.86 20.59
N PRO A 415 23.59 -9.60 21.53
CA PRO A 415 23.29 -11.01 21.77
C PRO A 415 21.82 -11.28 22.07
N ILE A 416 21.23 -12.26 21.37
CA ILE A 416 19.89 -12.79 21.64
C ILE A 416 19.98 -13.95 22.64
N ASP A 417 20.99 -14.81 22.48
CA ASP A 417 21.25 -15.98 23.31
C ASP A 417 22.49 -15.83 24.21
N ASN A 418 22.64 -16.74 25.18
CA ASN A 418 23.73 -16.72 26.16
C ASN A 418 25.11 -17.01 25.54
N ASP A 419 25.17 -17.88 24.52
CA ASP A 419 26.38 -18.13 23.74
C ASP A 419 26.74 -16.94 22.83
N GLY A 420 25.79 -16.03 22.59
CA GLY A 420 25.89 -14.91 21.67
C GLY A 420 26.27 -15.34 20.25
N ARG A 421 25.60 -16.41 19.77
CA ARG A 421 25.63 -16.91 18.39
C ARG A 421 24.57 -16.20 17.55
N ASN A 422 23.35 -16.09 18.09
CA ASN A 422 22.29 -15.30 17.49
C ASN A 422 22.39 -13.85 17.99
N VAL A 423 22.30 -12.89 17.07
CA VAL A 423 22.45 -11.46 17.35
C VAL A 423 21.41 -10.63 16.60
N SER A 424 20.86 -9.62 17.26
CA SER A 424 20.08 -8.56 16.61
C SER A 424 21.02 -7.41 16.25
N ALA A 425 20.90 -6.86 15.04
CA ALA A 425 21.74 -5.77 14.56
C ALA A 425 20.99 -4.43 14.66
N VAL A 426 21.63 -3.43 15.28
CA VAL A 426 21.08 -2.07 15.40
C VAL A 426 22.12 -1.02 14.96
N LEU A 427 21.67 0.13 14.46
CA LEU A 427 22.55 1.22 14.00
C LEU A 427 22.63 2.30 15.08
N ALA A 428 23.82 2.64 15.59
CA ALA A 428 23.97 3.68 16.62
C ALA A 428 23.91 5.10 16.03
N LEU A 429 23.01 5.96 16.55
CA LEU A 429 22.61 7.23 15.91
C LEU A 429 22.68 8.49 16.79
N VAL A 430 22.28 8.41 18.06
CA VAL A 430 22.18 9.61 18.92
C VAL A 430 22.89 9.40 20.25
N ASP A 431 23.91 10.20 20.54
CA ASP A 431 24.58 10.20 21.85
C ASP A 431 23.75 11.02 22.85
N LEU A 432 23.50 10.47 24.04
CA LEU A 432 22.74 11.11 25.12
C LEU A 432 23.68 11.64 26.22
N PRO A 433 23.30 12.72 26.93
CA PRO A 433 24.18 13.38 27.91
C PRO A 433 24.52 12.53 29.15
N ASP A 434 23.84 11.40 29.36
CA ASP A 434 24.14 10.43 30.42
C ASP A 434 25.03 9.24 29.97
N GLY A 435 25.61 9.31 28.77
CA GLY A 435 26.52 8.27 28.25
C GLY A 435 25.81 7.04 27.69
N THR A 436 24.48 7.07 27.57
CA THR A 436 23.74 6.11 26.74
C THR A 436 23.68 6.58 25.28
N VAL A 437 23.38 5.67 24.36
CA VAL A 437 23.22 5.93 22.92
C VAL A 437 21.89 5.35 22.44
N LEU A 438 21.13 6.13 21.67
CA LEU A 438 19.98 5.63 20.94
C LEU A 438 20.44 4.97 19.64
N ALA A 439 19.94 3.77 19.41
CA ALA A 439 20.22 2.99 18.22
C ALA A 439 18.91 2.49 17.57
N TRP A 440 18.93 2.33 16.26
CA TRP A 440 17.79 1.89 15.46
C TRP A 440 17.91 0.40 15.15
N ARG A 441 16.94 -0.40 15.61
CA ARG A 441 16.72 -1.75 15.08
C ARG A 441 15.93 -1.62 13.79
N ASP A 442 16.56 -2.02 12.68
CA ASP A 442 15.83 -2.07 11.41
C ASP A 442 14.86 -3.25 11.40
N GLY A 443 13.67 -3.03 10.84
CA GLY A 443 12.55 -3.97 10.92
C GLY A 443 12.55 -5.03 9.82
N LEU A 444 13.31 -4.81 8.74
CA LEU A 444 13.43 -5.63 7.53
C LEU A 444 12.14 -6.44 7.24
N ASP A 445 12.18 -7.75 7.46
CA ASP A 445 11.13 -8.71 7.08
C ASP A 445 9.91 -8.74 8.04
N SER A 446 9.70 -7.70 8.85
CA SER A 446 8.65 -7.67 9.90
C SER A 446 7.94 -6.34 10.10
N GLY A 447 8.51 -5.23 9.59
CA GLY A 447 8.04 -3.88 9.90
C GLY A 447 8.23 -3.42 11.35
N LEU A 448 8.63 -4.28 12.31
CA LEU A 448 8.81 -3.95 13.73
C LEU A 448 10.15 -3.24 14.00
N HIS A 449 10.37 -2.12 13.31
CA HIS A 449 11.46 -1.19 13.60
C HIS A 449 11.27 -0.53 14.97
N CYS A 450 12.37 -0.26 15.68
CA CYS A 450 12.31 0.42 16.97
C CYS A 450 13.59 1.16 17.33
N VAL A 451 13.44 2.16 18.21
CA VAL A 451 14.52 2.87 18.86
C VAL A 451 14.84 2.15 20.17
N VAL A 452 16.03 1.57 20.25
CA VAL A 452 16.57 0.98 21.48
C VAL A 452 17.57 1.92 22.14
N ARG A 453 17.76 1.77 23.45
CA ARG A 453 18.74 2.53 24.23
C ARG A 453 19.82 1.61 24.78
N LEU A 454 21.07 1.89 24.43
CA LEU A 454 22.27 1.12 24.80
C LEU A 454 23.18 1.93 25.70
N ASN A 455 23.95 1.24 26.55
CA ASN A 455 25.03 1.84 27.34
C ASN A 455 26.31 1.92 26.48
N ALA A 456 26.82 3.12 26.18
CA ALA A 456 27.98 3.27 25.30
C ALA A 456 29.26 2.65 25.88
N SER A 457 29.39 2.59 27.22
CA SER A 457 30.52 1.93 27.90
C SER A 457 30.53 0.40 27.76
N GLN A 458 29.43 -0.20 27.30
CA GLN A 458 29.27 -1.64 27.12
C GLN A 458 29.36 -2.07 25.65
N LEU A 459 29.86 -1.20 24.77
CA LEU A 459 30.05 -1.48 23.34
C LEU A 459 31.53 -1.74 23.03
N VAL A 460 31.85 -2.94 22.55
CA VAL A 460 33.22 -3.38 22.26
C VAL A 460 33.43 -3.51 20.75
N PRO A 461 34.49 -2.97 20.14
CA PRO A 461 34.77 -3.15 18.71
C PRO A 461 34.98 -4.61 18.32
N LEU A 462 34.36 -5.03 17.22
CA LEU A 462 34.67 -6.30 16.57
C LEU A 462 35.76 -6.09 15.51
N PRO A 463 36.75 -6.99 15.40
CA PRO A 463 37.73 -6.93 14.32
C PRO A 463 37.05 -7.15 12.97
N LYS A 464 37.49 -6.40 11.94
CA LYS A 464 37.06 -6.67 10.56
C LYS A 464 37.59 -8.05 10.11
N PRO A 465 36.79 -8.89 9.44
CA PRO A 465 37.28 -10.13 8.84
C PRO A 465 38.35 -9.81 7.80
N LYS A 466 39.27 -10.76 7.57
CA LYS A 466 40.35 -10.58 6.58
C LYS A 466 39.79 -10.64 5.16
N PRO A 467 40.42 -9.97 4.18
CA PRO A 467 40.02 -10.06 2.77
C PRO A 467 39.94 -11.51 2.27
N ASP A 468 40.83 -12.35 2.76
CA ASP A 468 41.00 -13.76 2.39
C ASP A 468 39.83 -14.65 2.88
N GLU A 469 39.11 -14.21 3.92
CA GLU A 469 37.97 -14.91 4.52
C GLU A 469 36.65 -14.62 3.77
N ILE A 470 36.68 -13.77 2.73
CA ILE A 470 35.50 -13.31 1.98
C ILE A 470 35.16 -14.23 0.78
N GLN A 471 35.92 -15.30 0.54
CA GLN A 471 35.55 -16.33 -0.45
C GLN A 471 34.36 -17.19 0.04
N GLY A 472 33.15 -16.72 -0.25
CA GLY A 472 31.89 -17.46 -0.05
C GLY A 472 30.78 -16.67 0.66
N TRP A 473 31.10 -15.53 1.27
CA TRP A 473 30.14 -14.77 2.10
C TRP A 473 29.87 -13.37 1.56
N THR A 474 28.84 -13.24 0.71
CA THR A 474 28.12 -11.97 0.60
C THR A 474 27.30 -11.76 1.87
N VAL A 475 27.78 -10.92 2.78
CA VAL A 475 27.06 -10.59 4.02
C VAL A 475 25.77 -9.83 3.67
N ALA A 476 24.63 -10.50 3.78
CA ALA A 476 23.33 -9.84 3.66
C ALA A 476 23.18 -8.76 4.76
N GLY A 477 22.66 -7.59 4.41
CA GLY A 477 22.39 -6.47 5.32
C GLY A 477 23.60 -5.61 5.77
N GLY A 478 24.82 -6.16 5.80
CA GLY A 478 26.01 -5.45 6.28
C GLY A 478 26.48 -4.33 5.34
N ARG A 479 26.56 -3.08 5.82
CA ARG A 479 27.01 -1.95 4.99
C ARG A 479 28.53 -2.00 4.76
N PRO A 480 29.03 -1.94 3.51
CA PRO A 480 30.48 -1.91 3.26
C PRO A 480 31.14 -0.67 3.90
N GLY A 481 32.03 -0.91 4.86
CA GLY A 481 32.97 0.09 5.40
C GLY A 481 32.75 0.51 6.85
N ILE A 482 31.51 0.48 7.37
CA ILE A 482 31.19 0.97 8.72
C ILE A 482 31.89 0.15 9.84
N PRO A 483 32.13 0.74 11.02
CA PRO A 483 32.54 -0.01 12.20
C PRO A 483 31.43 -0.96 12.68
N ILE A 484 31.84 -2.14 13.16
CA ILE A 484 30.95 -3.11 13.81
C ILE A 484 31.38 -3.24 15.27
N LEU A 485 30.42 -3.12 16.19
CA LEU A 485 30.57 -3.25 17.63
C LEU A 485 29.73 -4.44 18.12
N ARG A 486 30.06 -4.98 19.30
CA ARG A 486 29.25 -5.95 20.04
C ARG A 486 28.82 -5.32 21.36
N ALA A 487 27.52 -5.39 21.66
CA ALA A 487 27.02 -5.02 22.98
C ALA A 487 27.30 -6.15 23.99
N GLN A 488 27.62 -5.78 25.23
CA GLN A 488 27.63 -6.73 26.36
C GLN A 488 26.22 -6.98 26.92
N GLN A 489 25.30 -6.02 26.75
CA GLN A 489 23.88 -6.18 27.08
C GLN A 489 23.22 -7.18 26.13
N ARG A 490 22.36 -8.07 26.66
CA ARG A 490 21.52 -8.98 25.87
C ARG A 490 20.22 -8.30 25.42
N ALA A 491 19.54 -8.83 24.40
CA ALA A 491 18.30 -8.24 23.89
C ALA A 491 17.21 -8.07 24.97
N ALA A 492 17.09 -9.01 25.91
CA ALA A 492 16.17 -8.92 27.06
C ALA A 492 16.56 -7.89 28.14
N GLU A 493 17.70 -7.20 27.99
CA GLU A 493 18.22 -6.17 28.90
C GLU A 493 18.28 -4.78 28.25
N VAL A 494 17.92 -4.69 26.95
CA VAL A 494 17.99 -3.47 26.15
C VAL A 494 16.57 -2.89 26.02
N PRO A 495 16.27 -1.74 26.66
CA PRO A 495 14.93 -1.14 26.58
C PRO A 495 14.65 -0.51 25.21
N VAL A 496 13.40 -0.66 24.76
CA VAL A 496 12.84 0.03 23.59
C VAL A 496 12.18 1.32 24.08
N VAL A 497 12.66 2.46 23.58
CA VAL A 497 12.18 3.80 23.98
C VAL A 497 11.18 4.43 23.00
N GLY A 498 10.88 3.74 21.89
CA GLY A 498 9.88 4.15 20.92
C GLY A 498 9.97 3.38 19.61
N THR A 499 9.00 3.59 18.72
CA THR A 499 9.00 3.10 17.34
C THR A 499 9.46 4.15 16.32
N SER A 500 9.44 5.44 16.68
CA SER A 500 9.84 6.57 15.83
C SER A 500 10.93 7.38 16.52
N LEU A 501 12.06 7.59 15.83
CA LEU A 501 13.14 8.46 16.28
C LEU A 501 12.72 9.92 16.22
N VAL A 502 11.87 10.32 15.26
CA VAL A 502 11.30 11.67 15.18
C VAL A 502 10.43 11.95 16.40
N ALA A 503 9.59 11.01 16.83
CA ALA A 503 8.78 11.15 18.04
C ALA A 503 9.65 11.27 19.31
N VAL A 504 10.68 10.42 19.45
CA VAL A 504 11.60 10.48 20.60
C VAL A 504 12.38 11.81 20.65
N LEU A 505 12.86 12.31 19.50
CA LEU A 505 13.55 13.61 19.43
C LEU A 505 12.58 14.78 19.66
N ALA A 506 11.36 14.73 19.13
CA ALA A 506 10.34 15.74 19.38
C ALA A 506 9.92 15.77 20.87
N GLN A 507 9.78 14.61 21.50
CA GLN A 507 9.53 14.47 22.93
C GLN A 507 10.69 15.08 23.77
N ALA A 508 11.95 14.81 23.40
CA ALA A 508 13.11 15.43 24.04
C ALA A 508 13.09 16.97 23.94
N LEU A 509 12.68 17.51 22.79
CA LEU A 509 12.52 18.96 22.58
C LEU A 509 11.27 19.57 23.25
N GLN A 510 10.32 18.76 23.70
CA GLN A 510 9.18 19.21 24.52
C GLN A 510 9.53 19.19 26.02
N HIS A 511 10.30 18.20 26.48
CA HIS A 511 10.68 18.05 27.89
C HIS A 511 12.10 18.55 28.23
N GLY A 512 12.64 19.51 27.46
CA GLY A 512 13.90 20.20 27.81
C GLY A 512 15.12 19.28 27.93
N GLY A 513 15.19 18.27 27.07
CA GLY A 513 16.34 17.35 26.96
C GLY A 513 16.37 16.25 28.00
N SER A 514 15.27 16.02 28.72
CA SER A 514 15.13 14.89 29.64
C SER A 514 15.48 13.57 28.95
N THR A 515 16.35 12.78 29.58
CA THR A 515 16.65 11.40 29.17
C THR A 515 15.82 10.36 29.92
N ASP A 516 14.84 10.81 30.70
CA ASP A 516 13.74 9.96 31.17
C ASP A 516 12.79 9.70 29.99
N LEU A 517 12.86 8.49 29.43
CA LEU A 517 12.17 8.11 28.19
C LEU A 517 11.22 6.94 28.44
N PRO A 518 10.01 6.95 27.83
CA PRO A 518 9.01 5.91 28.03
C PRO A 518 9.53 4.55 27.51
N THR A 519 9.66 3.57 28.40
CA THR A 519 10.11 2.22 28.03
C THR A 519 8.92 1.36 27.61
N GLN A 520 8.88 0.97 26.33
CA GLN A 520 7.81 0.19 25.71
C GLN A 520 8.12 -1.33 25.66
N GLY A 521 8.68 -1.85 26.76
CA GLY A 521 9.29 -3.18 26.84
C GLY A 521 10.76 -3.20 26.42
N THR A 522 11.31 -4.41 26.29
CA THR A 522 12.70 -4.69 25.89
C THR A 522 12.77 -5.09 24.41
N LEU A 523 13.99 -5.08 23.85
CA LEU A 523 14.23 -5.60 22.50
C LEU A 523 13.91 -7.10 22.42
N GLY A 524 14.22 -7.87 23.47
CA GLY A 524 13.93 -9.30 23.54
C GLY A 524 12.44 -9.64 23.43
N GLU A 525 11.57 -8.84 24.04
CA GLU A 525 10.10 -8.96 23.93
C GLU A 525 9.55 -8.49 22.56
N ARG A 526 10.39 -7.88 21.72
CA ARG A 526 10.07 -7.37 20.37
C ARG A 526 10.72 -8.20 19.24
N LEU A 527 11.45 -9.25 19.60
CA LEU A 527 11.92 -10.27 18.66
C LEU A 527 10.79 -11.26 18.35
N LEU A 528 10.64 -11.62 17.08
CA LEU A 528 9.59 -12.53 16.64
C LEU A 528 9.99 -14.00 16.81
N PRO A 529 9.04 -14.96 16.83
CA PRO A 529 9.33 -16.36 17.16
C PRO A 529 10.33 -17.07 16.24
N TRP A 530 10.64 -16.50 15.07
CA TRP A 530 11.67 -17.00 14.15
C TRP A 530 13.04 -16.31 14.29
N GLU A 531 13.12 -15.18 15.01
CA GLU A 531 14.38 -14.52 15.40
C GLU A 531 14.96 -15.09 16.70
N LEU A 532 14.10 -15.74 17.50
CA LEU A 532 14.51 -16.47 18.69
C LEU A 532 15.13 -17.83 18.31
N PRO A 533 16.11 -18.34 19.08
CA PRO A 533 16.67 -19.67 18.84
C PRO A 533 15.58 -20.75 18.92
N ARG A 534 15.56 -21.67 17.94
CA ARG A 534 14.76 -22.90 18.06
C ARG A 534 15.34 -23.75 19.18
N SER A 535 14.50 -24.10 20.16
CA SER A 535 14.80 -24.93 21.33
C SER A 535 15.08 -26.39 20.98
#